data_AF-A0A3G6RQ21-F1
#
_entry.id   AF-A0A3G6RQ21-F1
#
_cell.length_a   1.000
_cell.length_b   1.000
_cell.length_c   1.000
_cell.angle_alpha   90.00
_cell.angle_beta   90.00
_cell.angle_gamma   90.00
#
_symmetry.space_group_name_H-M   'P 1'
#
loop_
_entity.id
_entity.type
_entity.pdbx_description
1 polymer ?
#
loop_
_entity_poly.entity_id
_entity_poly.type
_entity_poly.pdbx_seq_one_letter_code
_entity_poly.pdbx_strand_id
1 'polypeptide(L)'
;MKKISVLILAVCSTVVFGQKVSDYKYISVPEKFETFKSGSFGLEAFLTKALKGKNYVVLPAGVDQWPSEAKDNSCNILNADVINDKSLFTNKVILQFKDCNKKVILESKGRSDIKEFETGYPDALQQALVKVGASNPVEMLPPTQMSTQVQDKTNATKQASNSETSTQVVSGPPASNYSNGQVDLQKIQVDAGQFILAKAGSSVPFAVFKTSSKKDVFIVKLSDGSTTLGYFENGNIVIDMPKADGRYAKEVFTGK
;
A
#
# COMPACT_ATOMS: atom_id res chain seq x y z
N MET A 1 -48.09 35.38 -15.85
CA MET A 1 -48.03 33.97 -15.39
C MET A 1 -46.56 33.57 -15.27
N LYS A 2 -46.19 33.03 -14.10
CA LYS A 2 -44.82 32.87 -13.60
C LYS A 2 -44.02 31.89 -14.48
N LYS A 3 -42.92 32.36 -15.09
CA LYS A 3 -41.93 31.47 -15.70
C LYS A 3 -41.19 30.76 -14.57
N ILE A 4 -41.54 29.49 -14.39
CA ILE A 4 -40.90 28.57 -13.46
C ILE A 4 -39.46 28.37 -13.97
N SER A 5 -38.53 29.09 -13.35
CA SER A 5 -37.10 28.79 -13.43
C SER A 5 -36.88 27.50 -12.66
N VAL A 6 -37.02 26.37 -13.36
CA VAL A 6 -36.61 25.06 -12.89
C VAL A 6 -35.09 25.05 -12.88
N LEU A 7 -34.49 25.59 -11.82
CA LEU A 7 -33.09 25.36 -11.49
C LEU A 7 -32.99 23.92 -10.98
N ILE A 8 -32.79 22.97 -11.90
CA ILE A 8 -32.33 21.62 -11.58
C ILE A 8 -30.95 21.78 -10.94
N LEU A 9 -30.95 21.86 -9.62
CA LEU A 9 -29.77 21.71 -8.80
C LEU A 9 -29.39 20.23 -8.88
N ALA A 10 -28.59 19.91 -9.89
CA ALA A 10 -27.93 18.63 -10.02
C ALA A 10 -26.99 18.46 -8.82
N VAL A 11 -27.52 17.85 -7.76
CA VAL A 11 -26.72 17.32 -6.65
C VAL A 11 -25.94 16.15 -7.24
N CYS A 12 -24.77 16.45 -7.78
CA CYS A 12 -23.72 15.46 -7.99
C CYS A 12 -23.27 14.99 -6.60
N SER A 13 -24.00 14.01 -6.05
CA SER A 13 -23.52 13.20 -4.93
C SER A 13 -22.29 12.45 -5.41
N THR A 14 -21.12 13.08 -5.28
CA THR A 14 -19.85 12.36 -5.33
C THR A 14 -19.87 11.40 -4.15
N VAL A 15 -20.23 10.15 -4.42
CA VAL A 15 -20.00 9.05 -3.48
C VAL A 15 -18.50 8.90 -3.35
N VAL A 16 -17.93 9.59 -2.36
CA VAL A 16 -16.58 9.32 -1.90
C VAL A 16 -16.63 7.92 -1.30
N PHE A 17 -16.18 6.92 -2.06
CA PHE A 17 -15.90 5.60 -1.53
C PHE A 17 -14.76 5.75 -0.52
N GLY A 18 -15.10 5.96 0.74
CA GLY A 18 -14.14 5.98 1.84
C GLY A 18 -13.60 4.57 2.07
N GLN A 19 -12.28 4.46 2.28
CA GLN A 19 -11.62 3.22 2.67
C GLN A 19 -12.27 2.65 3.93
N LYS A 20 -12.73 1.39 3.89
CA LYS A 20 -13.30 0.72 5.06
C LYS A 20 -12.27 -0.17 5.71
N VAL A 21 -12.34 -0.31 7.04
CA VAL A 21 -11.45 -1.21 7.78
C VAL A 21 -11.58 -2.65 7.28
N SER A 22 -12.80 -3.08 6.92
CA SER A 22 -13.09 -4.40 6.37
C SER A 22 -12.37 -4.73 5.06
N ASP A 23 -11.93 -3.72 4.30
CA ASP A 23 -11.25 -3.95 3.01
C ASP A 23 -9.80 -4.44 3.20
N TYR A 24 -9.29 -4.44 4.43
CA TYR A 24 -7.92 -4.80 4.77
C TYR A 24 -7.82 -6.21 5.33
N LYS A 25 -6.77 -6.92 4.90
CA LYS A 25 -6.41 -8.27 5.40
C LYS A 25 -5.56 -8.20 6.67
N TYR A 26 -4.65 -7.22 6.73
CA TYR A 26 -3.61 -7.13 7.76
C TYR A 26 -3.84 -5.94 8.69
N ILE A 27 -3.66 -6.16 9.99
CA ILE A 27 -3.71 -5.10 11.00
C ILE A 27 -2.49 -5.24 11.92
N SER A 28 -1.69 -4.19 12.03
CA SER A 28 -0.61 -4.06 13.00
C SER A 28 -1.16 -3.54 14.33
N VAL A 29 -0.80 -4.21 15.42
CA VAL A 29 -1.13 -3.79 16.80
C VAL A 29 0.18 -3.48 17.53
N PRO A 30 0.34 -2.28 18.12
CA PRO A 30 1.55 -1.93 18.87
C PRO A 30 1.65 -2.76 20.15
N GLU A 31 2.88 -2.92 20.66
CA GLU A 31 3.13 -3.64 21.92
C GLU A 31 2.60 -2.89 23.15
N LYS A 32 2.47 -1.56 23.04
CA LYS A 32 1.97 -0.68 24.09
C LYS A 32 1.20 0.48 23.47
N PHE A 33 0.12 0.86 24.14
CA PHE A 33 -0.64 2.06 23.80
C PHE A 33 -0.12 3.28 24.58
N GLU A 34 0.32 4.32 23.87
CA GLU A 34 1.05 5.48 24.45
C GLU A 34 0.26 6.23 25.53
N THR A 35 -1.07 6.23 25.43
CA THR A 35 -1.94 6.99 26.35
C THR A 35 -2.16 6.29 27.69
N PHE A 36 -1.75 5.02 27.83
CA PHE A 36 -1.90 4.21 29.03
C PHE A 36 -0.58 4.18 29.82
N LYS A 37 -0.39 5.18 30.70
CA LYS A 37 0.86 5.36 31.46
C LYS A 37 1.18 4.27 32.47
N SER A 38 0.16 3.60 33.01
CA SER A 38 0.28 2.62 34.10
C SER A 38 0.36 1.17 33.63
N GLY A 39 0.61 0.97 32.33
CA GLY A 39 0.46 -0.33 31.67
C GLY A 39 -0.84 -0.42 30.89
N SER A 40 -0.92 -1.40 30.01
CA SER A 40 -1.95 -1.49 28.98
C SER A 40 -3.18 -2.30 29.37
N PHE A 41 -3.27 -2.79 30.61
CA PHE A 41 -4.43 -3.52 31.14
C PHE A 41 -4.89 -4.70 30.27
N GLY A 42 -3.94 -5.35 29.56
CA GLY A 42 -4.23 -6.49 28.67
C GLY A 42 -4.94 -6.13 27.37
N LEU A 43 -5.02 -4.84 27.02
CA LEU A 43 -5.75 -4.35 25.84
C LEU A 43 -5.17 -4.87 24.53
N GLU A 44 -3.85 -5.05 24.41
CA GLU A 44 -3.22 -5.56 23.18
C GLU A 44 -3.67 -7.00 22.90
N ALA A 45 -3.64 -7.84 23.94
CA ALA A 45 -4.06 -9.24 23.85
C ALA A 45 -5.56 -9.34 23.54
N PHE A 46 -6.37 -8.52 24.21
CA PHE A 46 -7.80 -8.44 23.96
C PHE A 46 -8.11 -8.00 22.52
N LEU A 47 -7.50 -6.91 22.06
CA LEU A 47 -7.67 -6.39 20.70
C LEU A 47 -7.24 -7.43 19.67
N THR A 48 -6.07 -8.04 19.85
CA THR A 48 -5.56 -9.09 18.97
C THR A 48 -6.53 -10.25 18.85
N LYS A 49 -7.06 -10.73 19.98
CA LYS A 49 -8.05 -11.83 20.00
C LYS A 49 -9.33 -11.43 19.27
N ALA A 50 -9.84 -10.23 19.53
CA ALA A 50 -11.06 -9.74 18.91
C ALA A 50 -10.93 -9.54 17.39
N LEU A 51 -9.79 -9.02 16.93
CA LEU A 51 -9.51 -8.84 15.50
C LEU A 51 -9.34 -10.18 14.77
N LYS A 52 -8.65 -11.16 15.38
CA LYS A 52 -8.57 -12.52 14.83
C LYS A 52 -9.96 -13.17 14.72
N GLY A 53 -10.82 -12.98 15.72
CA GLY A 53 -12.22 -13.42 15.67
C GLY A 53 -13.06 -12.76 14.57
N LYS A 54 -12.58 -11.64 14.00
CA LYS A 54 -13.18 -10.92 12.86
C LYS A 54 -12.45 -11.22 11.53
N ASN A 55 -11.65 -12.29 11.46
CA ASN A 55 -10.89 -12.73 10.28
C ASN A 55 -9.73 -11.82 9.82
N TYR A 56 -9.25 -10.92 10.68
CA TYR A 56 -8.03 -10.16 10.37
C TYR A 56 -6.77 -10.95 10.72
N VAL A 57 -5.71 -10.78 9.91
CA VAL A 57 -4.37 -11.24 10.25
C VAL A 57 -3.67 -10.15 11.06
N VAL A 58 -3.52 -10.39 12.36
CA VAL A 58 -2.84 -9.45 13.25
C VAL A 58 -1.34 -9.64 13.16
N LEU A 59 -0.64 -8.56 12.79
CA LEU A 59 0.81 -8.51 12.68
C LEU A 59 1.43 -7.94 13.95
N PRO A 60 2.59 -8.44 14.38
CA PRO A 60 3.33 -7.87 15.51
C PRO A 60 3.87 -6.47 15.16
N ALA A 61 4.23 -5.67 16.17
CA ALA A 61 4.79 -4.34 15.95
C ALA A 61 6.11 -4.37 15.13
N GLY A 62 6.89 -5.45 15.26
CA GLY A 62 8.12 -5.66 14.51
C GLY A 62 7.87 -6.09 13.06
N VAL A 63 8.30 -5.27 12.10
CA VAL A 63 8.16 -5.50 10.65
C VAL A 63 8.93 -6.74 10.18
N ASP A 64 9.96 -7.16 10.92
CA ASP A 64 10.81 -8.29 10.56
C ASP A 64 10.06 -9.63 10.47
N GLN A 65 8.96 -9.75 11.22
CA GLN A 65 8.14 -10.97 11.28
C GLN A 65 6.91 -10.92 10.37
N TRP A 66 6.74 -9.85 9.60
CA TRP A 66 5.59 -9.72 8.71
C TRP A 66 5.72 -10.68 7.51
N PRO A 67 4.59 -11.21 6.98
CA PRO A 67 4.62 -11.92 5.72
C PRO A 67 5.09 -10.98 4.61
N SER A 68 5.81 -11.52 3.62
CA SER A 68 6.35 -10.73 2.50
C SER A 68 5.28 -9.87 1.83
N GLU A 69 4.08 -10.42 1.61
CA GLU A 69 2.92 -9.68 1.07
C GLU A 69 2.60 -8.37 1.81
N ALA A 70 2.80 -8.35 3.13
CA ALA A 70 2.53 -7.20 3.99
C ALA A 70 3.74 -6.24 4.02
N LYS A 71 4.98 -6.76 3.98
CA LYS A 71 6.20 -5.94 3.86
C LYS A 71 6.28 -5.19 2.54
N ASP A 72 5.89 -5.85 1.46
CA ASP A 72 5.97 -5.32 0.10
C ASP A 72 4.96 -4.19 -0.15
N ASN A 73 3.90 -4.12 0.67
CA ASN A 73 2.87 -3.09 0.58
C ASN A 73 2.36 -2.67 1.97
N SER A 74 3.11 -1.80 2.64
CA SER A 74 2.73 -1.26 3.96
C SER A 74 1.37 -0.54 3.96
N CYS A 75 0.90 -0.06 2.80
CA CYS A 75 -0.43 0.54 2.64
C CYS A 75 -1.59 -0.45 2.64
N ASN A 76 -1.30 -1.75 2.58
CA ASN A 76 -2.30 -2.81 2.74
C ASN A 76 -2.43 -3.27 4.21
N ILE A 77 -1.79 -2.54 5.13
CA ILE A 77 -1.83 -2.79 6.57
C ILE A 77 -2.46 -1.58 7.25
N LEU A 78 -3.38 -1.85 8.18
CA LEU A 78 -3.87 -0.84 9.09
C LEU A 78 -3.10 -0.85 10.40
N ASN A 79 -2.78 0.32 10.91
CA ASN A 79 -2.24 0.47 12.25
C ASN A 79 -3.41 0.70 13.21
N ALA A 80 -3.64 -0.25 14.12
CA ALA A 80 -4.62 -0.11 15.17
C ALA A 80 -4.02 0.59 16.38
N ASP A 81 -4.79 1.46 17.02
CA ASP A 81 -4.38 2.22 18.20
C ASP A 81 -5.55 2.33 19.17
N VAL A 82 -5.27 2.31 20.47
CA VAL A 82 -6.25 2.46 21.53
C VAL A 82 -5.85 3.64 22.39
N ILE A 83 -6.72 4.65 22.41
CA ILE A 83 -6.48 5.89 23.13
C ILE A 83 -7.37 5.92 24.38
N ASN A 84 -6.77 6.21 25.52
CA ASN A 84 -7.47 6.47 26.77
C ASN A 84 -8.18 7.83 26.71
N ASP A 85 -9.52 7.81 26.61
CA ASP A 85 -10.35 9.01 26.66
C ASP A 85 -10.66 9.33 28.11
N LYS A 86 -9.87 10.24 28.69
CA LYS A 86 -9.88 10.52 30.12
C LYS A 86 -11.31 10.81 30.62
N SER A 87 -11.70 10.13 31.69
CA SER A 87 -12.97 10.37 32.36
C SER A 87 -12.85 10.07 33.85
N LEU A 88 -13.55 10.85 34.68
CA LEU A 88 -13.41 10.81 36.14
C LEU A 88 -14.12 9.62 36.80
N PHE A 89 -15.19 9.11 36.17
CA PHE A 89 -16.09 8.13 36.79
C PHE A 89 -16.27 6.85 35.96
N THR A 90 -15.70 6.81 34.77
CA THR A 90 -15.90 5.72 33.81
C THR A 90 -14.64 5.47 33.01
N ASN A 91 -14.49 4.26 32.51
CA ASN A 91 -13.41 3.90 31.62
C ASN A 91 -13.86 4.13 30.18
N LYS A 92 -13.16 5.01 29.45
CA LYS A 92 -13.46 5.25 28.04
C LYS A 92 -12.22 5.05 27.19
N VAL A 93 -12.45 4.47 26.01
CA VAL A 93 -11.41 4.26 25.03
C VAL A 93 -11.87 4.72 23.66
N ILE A 94 -10.91 5.13 22.84
CA ILE A 94 -11.10 5.42 21.42
C ILE A 94 -10.22 4.43 20.66
N LEU A 95 -10.86 3.53 19.92
CA LEU A 95 -10.21 2.63 18.98
C LEU A 95 -10.08 3.34 17.63
N GLN A 96 -8.86 3.46 17.14
CA GLN A 96 -8.54 4.05 15.84
C GLN A 96 -7.85 3.05 14.93
N PHE A 97 -8.17 3.12 13.64
CA PHE A 97 -7.42 2.46 12.57
C PHE A 97 -6.86 3.52 11.64
N LYS A 98 -5.55 3.48 11.40
CA LYS A 98 -4.82 4.42 10.56
C LYS A 98 -4.25 3.69 9.35
N ASP A 99 -4.29 4.33 8.18
CA ASP A 99 -3.62 3.83 6.98
C ASP A 99 -2.09 4.10 7.02
N CYS A 100 -1.37 3.74 5.96
CA CYS A 100 0.06 4.03 5.82
C CYS A 100 0.41 5.52 5.81
N ASN A 101 -0.54 6.38 5.43
CA ASN A 101 -0.39 7.84 5.42
C ASN A 101 -0.74 8.46 6.78
N LYS A 102 -0.93 7.63 7.82
CA LYS A 102 -1.36 8.04 9.17
C LYS A 102 -2.75 8.68 9.21
N LYS A 103 -3.55 8.51 8.16
CA LYS A 103 -4.93 8.99 8.11
C LYS A 103 -5.83 8.04 8.89
N VAL A 104 -6.64 8.57 9.80
CA VAL A 104 -7.64 7.80 10.54
C VAL A 104 -8.77 7.41 9.58
N ILE A 105 -8.92 6.11 9.34
CA ILE A 105 -9.97 5.56 8.47
C ILE A 105 -11.23 5.17 9.26
N LEU A 106 -11.06 4.81 10.55
CA LEU A 106 -12.15 4.53 11.47
C LEU A 106 -11.74 5.00 12.86
N GLU A 107 -12.67 5.67 13.51
CA GLU A 107 -12.62 5.99 14.92
C GLU A 107 -13.90 5.47 15.59
N SER A 108 -13.74 4.71 16.67
CA SER A 108 -14.86 4.18 17.45
C SER A 108 -14.62 4.39 18.93
N LYS A 109 -15.63 4.90 19.63
CA LYS A 109 -15.57 5.16 21.07
C LYS A 109 -16.33 4.07 21.81
N GLY A 110 -15.79 3.66 22.95
CA GLY A 110 -16.45 2.74 23.87
C GLY A 110 -16.32 3.21 25.31
N ARG A 111 -17.27 2.81 26.15
CA ARG A 111 -17.37 3.26 27.54
C ARG A 111 -17.81 2.13 28.45
N SER A 112 -17.05 1.88 29.50
CA SER A 112 -17.46 1.00 30.58
C SER A 112 -17.78 1.79 31.84
N ASP A 113 -18.88 1.42 32.49
CA ASP A 113 -19.22 1.90 33.83
C ASP A 113 -18.56 1.05 34.94
N ILE A 114 -17.85 -0.03 34.58
CA ILE A 114 -16.98 -0.79 35.49
C ILE A 114 -15.80 0.10 35.87
N LYS A 115 -15.54 0.24 37.18
CA LYS A 115 -14.53 1.18 37.69
C LYS A 115 -13.12 0.57 37.65
N GLU A 116 -13.01 -0.73 37.88
CA GLU A 116 -11.77 -1.49 37.88
C GLU A 116 -11.13 -1.45 36.49
N PHE A 117 -9.93 -0.89 36.37
CA PHE A 117 -9.29 -0.64 35.06
C PHE A 117 -9.01 -1.91 34.26
N GLU A 118 -8.61 -2.99 34.94
CA GLU A 118 -8.27 -4.28 34.31
C GLU A 118 -9.47 -4.93 33.60
N THR A 119 -10.70 -4.65 34.05
CA THR A 119 -11.93 -5.18 33.45
C THR A 119 -12.70 -4.13 32.66
N GLY A 120 -12.68 -2.87 33.13
CA GLY A 120 -13.41 -1.76 32.53
C GLY A 120 -12.82 -1.30 31.20
N TYR A 121 -11.48 -1.30 31.04
CA TYR A 121 -10.90 -0.93 29.74
C TYR A 121 -11.15 -1.99 28.65
N PRO A 122 -10.99 -3.30 28.90
CA PRO A 122 -11.40 -4.32 27.94
C PRO A 122 -12.89 -4.27 27.58
N ASP A 123 -13.78 -4.04 28.55
CA ASP A 123 -15.22 -3.87 28.30
C ASP A 123 -15.51 -2.64 27.44
N ALA A 124 -14.88 -1.51 27.74
CA ALA A 124 -14.97 -0.32 26.90
C ALA A 124 -14.46 -0.59 25.46
N LEU A 125 -13.35 -1.33 25.32
CA LEU A 125 -12.81 -1.70 24.02
C LEU A 125 -13.75 -2.65 23.25
N GLN A 126 -14.43 -3.56 23.95
CA GLN A 126 -15.44 -4.44 23.35
C GLN A 126 -16.57 -3.64 22.70
N GLN A 127 -17.05 -2.58 23.37
CA GLN A 127 -18.07 -1.70 22.80
C GLN A 127 -17.55 -0.94 21.57
N ALA A 128 -16.31 -0.46 21.61
CA ALA A 128 -15.70 0.21 20.46
C ALA A 128 -15.58 -0.73 19.24
N LEU A 129 -15.28 -2.02 19.47
CA LEU A 129 -15.14 -3.05 18.44
C LEU A 129 -16.44 -3.43 17.72
N VAL A 130 -17.61 -3.05 18.24
CA VAL A 130 -18.91 -3.30 17.59
C VAL A 130 -18.96 -2.64 16.21
N LYS A 131 -18.34 -1.48 16.04
CA LYS A 131 -18.28 -0.76 14.77
C LYS A 131 -17.28 -1.33 13.76
N VAL A 132 -16.46 -2.30 14.18
CA VAL A 132 -15.46 -2.94 13.32
C VAL A 132 -16.10 -4.17 12.66
N GLY A 133 -16.27 -4.11 11.34
CA GLY A 133 -16.76 -5.23 10.54
C GLY A 133 -15.73 -6.36 10.46
N ALA A 134 -16.16 -7.54 10.01
CA ALA A 134 -15.23 -8.61 9.66
C ALA A 134 -14.38 -8.22 8.44
N SER A 135 -13.18 -8.80 8.33
CA SER A 135 -12.33 -8.64 7.14
C SER A 135 -13.00 -9.31 5.93
N ASN A 136 -13.08 -8.56 4.84
CA ASN A 136 -13.44 -9.03 3.50
C ASN A 136 -12.53 -8.31 2.49
N PRO A 137 -11.27 -8.77 2.34
CA PRO A 137 -10.28 -8.07 1.56
C PRO A 137 -10.70 -7.96 0.09
N VAL A 138 -10.79 -6.74 -0.42
CA VAL A 138 -10.93 -6.49 -1.86
C VAL A 138 -9.56 -6.70 -2.52
N GLU A 139 -9.52 -7.26 -3.73
CA GLU A 139 -8.25 -7.59 -4.42
C GLU A 139 -7.26 -6.41 -4.36
N MET A 140 -6.07 -6.72 -3.86
CA MET A 140 -5.09 -5.75 -3.38
C MET A 140 -4.56 -4.90 -4.54
N LEU A 141 -4.84 -3.59 -4.49
CA LEU A 141 -4.32 -2.62 -5.44
C LEU A 141 -2.78 -2.55 -5.31
N PRO A 142 -2.03 -2.50 -6.43
CA PRO A 142 -0.62 -2.13 -6.39
C PRO A 142 -0.46 -0.69 -5.87
N PRO A 143 0.69 -0.34 -5.28
CA PRO A 143 0.88 0.91 -4.57
C PRO A 143 0.87 2.09 -5.56
N THR A 144 -0.25 2.80 -5.61
CA THR A 144 -0.34 4.12 -6.26
C THR A 144 0.48 5.10 -5.44
N GLN A 145 1.60 5.59 -5.98
CA GLN A 145 2.26 6.75 -5.40
C GLN A 145 1.43 8.01 -5.71
N MET A 146 0.65 8.48 -4.73
CA MET A 146 0.19 9.86 -4.72
C MET A 146 1.38 10.74 -4.33
N SER A 147 1.97 11.39 -5.32
CA SER A 147 2.86 12.52 -5.13
C SER A 147 2.06 13.70 -4.55
N THR A 148 2.41 14.13 -3.35
CA THR A 148 2.03 15.46 -2.84
C THR A 148 2.71 16.50 -3.72
N GLN A 149 1.89 17.22 -4.48
CA GLN A 149 2.29 18.43 -5.19
C GLN A 149 2.73 19.47 -4.17
N VAL A 150 4.03 19.77 -4.13
CA VAL A 150 4.52 21.06 -3.63
C VAL A 150 4.97 21.84 -4.84
N GLN A 151 4.26 22.93 -5.11
CA GLN A 151 4.56 23.85 -6.21
C GLN A 151 5.89 24.54 -5.94
N ASP A 152 6.83 24.37 -6.87
CA ASP A 152 8.03 25.17 -6.96
C ASP A 152 7.68 26.52 -7.60
N LYS A 153 7.84 27.61 -6.83
CA LYS A 153 7.95 28.97 -7.37
C LYS A 153 9.43 29.31 -7.41
N THR A 154 9.91 29.44 -8.64
CA THR A 154 11.20 29.98 -9.03
C THR A 154 11.49 31.33 -8.36
N ASN A 155 12.64 31.45 -7.69
CA ASN A 155 13.56 32.57 -7.97
C ASN A 155 14.99 32.28 -7.47
N ALA A 156 15.95 32.64 -8.31
CA ALA A 156 17.38 32.49 -8.10
C ALA A 156 17.96 33.50 -7.09
N THR A 157 19.05 33.15 -6.41
CA THR A 157 20.38 33.82 -6.53
C THR A 157 21.45 33.17 -5.63
N LYS A 158 22.62 32.95 -6.25
CA LYS A 158 24.01 32.74 -5.78
C LYS A 158 24.32 32.91 -4.29
N GLN A 159 25.15 32.02 -3.72
CA GLN A 159 26.61 32.21 -3.57
C GLN A 159 27.28 31.03 -2.83
N ALA A 160 28.53 30.75 -3.21
CA ALA A 160 29.38 29.64 -2.82
C ALA A 160 29.95 29.73 -1.39
N SER A 161 30.23 28.58 -0.77
CA SER A 161 31.52 28.32 -0.13
C SER A 161 31.75 26.82 0.10
N ASN A 162 33.01 26.44 -0.10
CA ASN A 162 33.66 25.15 -0.03
C ASN A 162 33.73 24.60 1.41
N SER A 163 33.59 23.28 1.60
CA SER A 163 34.63 22.39 2.16
C SER A 163 34.11 20.95 2.32
N GLU A 164 34.76 20.01 1.61
CA GLU A 164 35.27 18.67 2.00
C GLU A 164 34.55 17.87 3.12
N THR A 165 34.44 16.53 3.17
CA THR A 165 34.79 15.35 2.35
C THR A 165 34.25 14.17 3.18
N SER A 166 33.51 13.22 2.57
CA SER A 166 33.72 11.77 2.73
C SER A 166 32.66 10.96 1.98
N THR A 167 33.15 10.32 0.93
CA THR A 167 32.70 9.13 0.18
C THR A 167 31.69 8.21 0.88
N GLN A 168 30.61 7.83 0.18
CA GLN A 168 30.38 6.44 -0.25
C GLN A 168 29.46 6.39 -1.49
N VAL A 169 29.92 5.58 -2.45
CA VAL A 169 29.36 5.32 -3.77
C VAL A 169 28.69 3.95 -3.71
N VAL A 170 27.45 3.81 -4.16
CA VAL A 170 27.00 2.58 -4.83
C VAL A 170 26.23 2.99 -6.09
N SER A 171 26.80 2.54 -7.19
CA SER A 171 26.39 2.63 -8.59
C SER A 171 25.07 1.91 -8.88
N GLY A 172 24.10 2.61 -9.47
CA GLY A 172 23.04 1.97 -10.27
C GLY A 172 23.54 1.69 -11.70
N PRO A 173 23.29 0.50 -12.31
CA PRO A 173 23.64 0.25 -13.70
C PRO A 173 22.70 1.00 -14.68
N PRO A 174 23.14 1.24 -15.94
CA PRO A 174 22.54 2.19 -16.88
C PRO A 174 21.24 1.68 -17.51
N ALA A 175 20.30 2.59 -17.77
CA ALA A 175 19.13 2.32 -18.60
C ALA A 175 19.56 2.01 -20.04
N SER A 176 19.40 0.75 -20.48
CA SER A 176 19.66 0.30 -21.86
C SER A 176 18.35 0.26 -22.66
N ASN A 177 18.36 0.81 -23.88
CA ASN A 177 17.21 0.79 -24.78
C ASN A 177 17.16 -0.50 -25.59
N TYR A 178 15.95 -0.99 -25.88
CA TYR A 178 15.69 -2.21 -26.63
C TYR A 178 14.64 -1.95 -27.72
N SER A 179 14.70 -2.69 -28.83
CA SER A 179 13.73 -2.55 -29.92
C SER A 179 13.52 -3.87 -30.66
N ASN A 180 12.30 -4.09 -31.15
CA ASN A 180 11.98 -5.16 -32.12
C ASN A 180 11.74 -4.61 -33.54
N GLY A 181 12.13 -3.35 -33.80
CA GLY A 181 11.91 -2.66 -35.07
C GLY A 181 10.52 -2.01 -35.21
N GLN A 182 9.53 -2.41 -34.41
CA GLN A 182 8.21 -1.78 -34.37
C GLN A 182 8.01 -0.92 -33.11
N VAL A 183 8.61 -1.33 -32.00
CA VAL A 183 8.46 -0.70 -30.70
C VAL A 183 9.83 -0.49 -30.08
N ASP A 184 10.08 0.75 -29.64
CA ASP A 184 11.24 1.10 -28.82
C ASP A 184 10.86 1.12 -27.34
N LEU A 185 11.64 0.41 -26.54
CA LEU A 185 11.38 0.15 -25.13
C LEU A 185 12.63 0.44 -24.30
N GLN A 186 12.47 1.09 -23.16
CA GLN A 186 13.53 1.27 -22.19
C GLN A 186 13.45 0.17 -21.15
N LYS A 187 14.56 -0.52 -20.89
CA LYS A 187 14.67 -1.41 -19.74
C LYS A 187 14.97 -0.59 -18.49
N ILE A 188 14.10 -0.72 -17.50
CA ILE A 188 14.26 -0.06 -16.19
C ILE A 188 14.32 -1.16 -15.14
N GLN A 189 15.44 -1.22 -14.42
CA GLN A 189 15.58 -2.12 -13.27
C GLN A 189 14.79 -1.54 -12.11
N VAL A 190 13.87 -2.32 -11.55
CA VAL A 190 13.05 -1.91 -10.40
C VAL A 190 13.74 -2.33 -9.11
N ASP A 191 14.18 -3.58 -9.05
CA ASP A 191 14.94 -4.16 -7.94
C ASP A 191 15.73 -5.39 -8.44
N ALA A 192 16.36 -6.17 -7.55
CA ALA A 192 17.17 -7.32 -7.96
C ALA A 192 16.37 -8.45 -8.65
N GLY A 193 15.08 -8.58 -8.35
CA GLY A 193 14.19 -9.63 -8.83
C GLY A 193 13.21 -9.19 -9.92
N GLN A 194 13.17 -7.90 -10.26
CA GLN A 194 12.20 -7.34 -11.20
C GLN A 194 12.78 -6.20 -12.07
N PHE A 195 12.44 -6.24 -13.36
CA PHE A 195 12.66 -5.12 -14.28
C PHE A 195 11.44 -4.94 -15.19
N ILE A 196 11.32 -3.79 -15.84
CA ILE A 196 10.24 -3.49 -16.78
C ILE A 196 10.81 -3.07 -18.13
N LEU A 197 10.01 -3.30 -19.18
CA LEU A 197 10.16 -2.66 -20.47
C LEU A 197 9.08 -1.57 -20.60
N ALA A 198 9.50 -0.31 -20.74
CA ALA A 198 8.61 0.83 -20.81
C ALA A 198 8.71 1.53 -22.17
N LYS A 199 7.56 1.91 -22.74
CA LYS A 199 7.51 2.75 -23.95
C LYS A 199 7.49 4.22 -23.55
N ALA A 200 8.30 5.05 -24.20
CA ALA A 200 8.31 6.50 -23.95
C ALA A 200 6.90 7.10 -24.16
N GLY A 201 6.44 7.89 -23.18
CA GLY A 201 5.10 8.51 -23.21
C GLY A 201 3.94 7.60 -22.80
N SER A 202 4.19 6.33 -22.45
CA SER A 202 3.17 5.43 -21.90
C SER A 202 3.29 5.35 -20.38
N SER A 203 2.18 5.57 -19.66
CA SER A 203 2.09 5.34 -18.21
C SER A 203 1.97 3.85 -17.85
N VAL A 204 1.73 2.98 -18.85
CA VAL A 204 1.64 1.53 -18.68
C VAL A 204 2.91 0.89 -19.26
N PRO A 205 3.64 0.06 -18.49
CA PRO A 205 4.79 -0.67 -19.02
C PRO A 205 4.33 -1.64 -20.10
N PHE A 206 5.14 -1.79 -21.14
CA PHE A 206 4.88 -2.76 -22.21
C PHE A 206 4.88 -4.19 -21.65
N ALA A 207 5.86 -4.49 -20.79
CA ALA A 207 5.98 -5.77 -20.12
C ALA A 207 6.70 -5.62 -18.77
N VAL A 208 6.26 -6.39 -17.77
CA VAL A 208 6.87 -6.47 -16.44
C VAL A 208 7.48 -7.85 -16.26
N PHE A 209 8.79 -7.92 -16.01
CA PHE A 209 9.53 -9.17 -15.86
C PHE A 209 9.85 -9.41 -14.39
N LYS A 210 9.35 -10.52 -13.83
CA LYS A 210 9.68 -11.00 -12.49
C LYS A 210 10.48 -12.28 -12.57
N THR A 211 11.53 -12.39 -11.77
CA THR A 211 12.33 -13.60 -11.66
C THR A 211 11.43 -14.81 -11.34
N SER A 212 11.65 -15.91 -12.06
CA SER A 212 11.01 -17.20 -11.77
C SER A 212 11.95 -18.08 -10.93
N SER A 213 11.51 -19.29 -10.59
CA SER A 213 12.36 -20.31 -9.97
C SER A 213 13.48 -20.81 -10.89
N LYS A 214 13.39 -20.55 -12.20
CA LYS A 214 14.42 -20.91 -13.18
C LYS A 214 15.28 -19.69 -13.51
N LYS A 215 16.61 -19.85 -13.37
CA LYS A 215 17.59 -18.82 -13.71
C LYS A 215 17.40 -18.33 -15.15
N ASP A 216 17.48 -17.02 -15.33
CA ASP A 216 17.33 -16.30 -16.61
C ASP A 216 15.97 -16.47 -17.32
N VAL A 217 14.97 -17.00 -16.62
CA VAL A 217 13.58 -17.09 -17.06
C VAL A 217 12.70 -16.25 -16.12
N PHE A 218 11.79 -15.51 -16.72
CA PHE A 218 10.94 -14.54 -16.05
C PHE A 218 9.46 -14.86 -16.29
N ILE A 219 8.66 -14.61 -15.27
CA ILE A 219 7.22 -14.47 -15.41
C ILE A 219 6.97 -13.05 -15.92
N VAL A 220 6.36 -12.95 -17.09
CA VAL A 220 6.11 -11.68 -17.78
C VAL A 220 4.64 -11.35 -17.72
N LYS A 221 4.30 -10.16 -17.20
CA LYS A 221 2.95 -9.60 -17.31
C LYS A 221 2.94 -8.53 -18.40
N LEU A 222 2.12 -8.73 -19.42
CA LEU A 222 1.97 -7.81 -20.54
C LEU A 222 1.04 -6.65 -20.17
N SER A 223 1.04 -5.59 -20.99
CA SER A 223 0.21 -4.40 -20.79
C SER A 223 -1.30 -4.68 -20.80
N ASP A 224 -1.74 -5.76 -21.44
CA ASP A 224 -3.14 -6.21 -21.47
C ASP A 224 -3.54 -7.03 -20.23
N GLY A 225 -2.60 -7.24 -19.30
CA GLY A 225 -2.80 -8.00 -18.07
C GLY A 225 -2.56 -9.50 -18.20
N SER A 226 -2.36 -10.03 -19.41
CA SER A 226 -2.03 -11.43 -19.63
C SER A 226 -0.64 -11.78 -19.09
N THR A 227 -0.47 -13.04 -18.69
CA THR A 227 0.80 -13.56 -18.15
C THR A 227 1.41 -14.56 -19.12
N THR A 228 2.70 -14.40 -19.37
CA THR A 228 3.50 -15.25 -20.24
C THR A 228 4.92 -15.43 -19.70
N LEU A 229 5.79 -16.04 -20.49
CA LEU A 229 7.21 -16.22 -20.19
C LEU A 229 8.07 -15.27 -21.00
N GLY A 230 9.18 -14.87 -20.38
CA GLY A 230 10.26 -14.19 -21.07
C GLY A 230 11.60 -14.67 -20.55
N TYR A 231 12.65 -14.47 -21.34
CA TYR A 231 13.99 -14.94 -21.02
C TYR A 231 15.02 -14.10 -21.76
N PHE A 232 16.27 -14.19 -21.30
CA PHE A 232 17.39 -13.64 -22.06
C PHE A 232 17.93 -14.68 -23.03
N GLU A 233 18.12 -14.30 -24.29
CA GLU A 233 18.74 -15.14 -25.32
C GLU A 233 19.74 -14.29 -26.10
N ASN A 234 21.03 -14.63 -26.02
CA ASN A 234 22.12 -13.91 -26.69
C ASN A 234 22.16 -12.39 -26.40
N GLY A 235 21.81 -11.97 -25.18
CA GLY A 235 21.76 -10.55 -24.79
C GLY A 235 20.48 -9.83 -25.20
N ASN A 236 19.57 -10.49 -25.92
CA ASN A 236 18.25 -9.98 -26.26
C ASN A 236 17.23 -10.37 -25.20
N ILE A 237 16.17 -9.58 -25.09
CA ILE A 237 14.99 -9.93 -24.29
C ILE A 237 13.99 -10.60 -25.21
N VAL A 238 13.63 -11.83 -24.90
CA VAL A 238 12.61 -12.59 -25.64
C VAL A 238 11.35 -12.70 -24.80
N ILE A 239 10.19 -12.47 -25.41
CA ILE A 239 8.88 -12.67 -24.81
C ILE A 239 8.07 -13.63 -25.68
N ASP A 240 7.48 -14.65 -25.06
CA ASP A 240 6.52 -15.52 -25.74
C ASP A 240 5.16 -14.83 -25.77
N MET A 241 4.80 -14.17 -26.87
CA MET A 241 3.54 -13.43 -26.97
C MET A 241 2.39 -14.38 -27.31
N PRO A 242 1.30 -14.39 -26.51
CA PRO A 242 0.11 -15.17 -26.83
C PRO A 242 -0.57 -14.63 -28.11
N LYS A 243 -1.02 -15.55 -28.97
CA LYS A 243 -1.78 -15.26 -30.19
C LYS A 243 -3.24 -15.67 -30.01
N ALA A 244 -4.12 -15.10 -30.84
CA ALA A 244 -5.56 -15.36 -30.77
C ALA A 244 -5.94 -16.83 -31.03
N ASP A 245 -5.06 -17.62 -31.64
CA ASP A 245 -5.21 -19.05 -31.89
C ASP A 245 -4.73 -19.94 -30.73
N GLY A 246 -4.35 -19.35 -29.59
CA GLY A 246 -3.85 -20.06 -28.41
C GLY A 246 -2.39 -20.49 -28.48
N ARG A 247 -1.67 -20.17 -29.57
CA ARG A 247 -0.23 -20.41 -29.69
C ARG A 247 0.56 -19.22 -29.16
N TYR A 248 1.87 -19.43 -28.98
CA TYR A 248 2.81 -18.39 -28.59
C TYR A 248 3.76 -18.11 -29.76
N ALA A 249 4.08 -16.83 -29.96
CA ALA A 249 5.12 -16.41 -30.90
C ALA A 249 6.20 -15.63 -30.17
N LYS A 250 7.46 -15.87 -30.54
CA LYS A 250 8.60 -15.16 -29.96
C LYS A 250 8.65 -13.73 -30.50
N GLU A 251 8.64 -12.75 -29.60
CA GLU A 251 9.06 -11.37 -29.87
C GLU A 251 10.46 -11.17 -29.29
N VAL A 252 11.39 -10.69 -30.12
CA VAL A 252 12.79 -10.48 -29.74
C VAL A 252 13.07 -8.98 -29.71
N PHE A 253 13.48 -8.48 -28.55
CA PHE A 253 13.90 -7.10 -28.35
C PHE A 253 15.41 -7.06 -28.21
N THR A 254 16.07 -6.43 -29.17
CA THR A 254 17.53 -6.30 -29.24
C THR A 254 17.96 -4.98 -28.60
N GLY A 255 19.01 -5.02 -27.78
CA GLY A 255 19.61 -3.82 -27.21
C GLY A 255 20.16 -2.90 -28.30
N LYS A 256 19.92 -1.59 -28.16
CA LYS A 256 20.47 -0.52 -29.01
C LYS A 256 21.61 0.21 -28.32
#